data_AF-A0A4V3KSH3-F1
#
_entry.id   AF-A0A4V3KSH3-F1
#
_cell.length_a   1.000
_cell.length_b   1.000
_cell.length_c   1.000
_cell.angle_alpha   90.00
_cell.angle_beta   90.00
_cell.angle_gamma   90.00
#
_symmetry.space_group_name_H-M   'P 1'
#
loop_
_entity.id
_entity.type
_entity.pdbx_description
1 polymer ?
#
loop_
_entity_poly.entity_id
_entity_poly.type
_entity_poly.pdbx_seq_one_letter_code
_entity_poly.pdbx_strand_id
1 'polypeptide(L)'
;YKQRTTPVIHGRVTRVSADRVTDAKTGFPYYVADIAVDRQELAAAPQIQLYPGMPASVMIVTEERTALDYILGPLVTSFHTAFRQK
;
A
#
# COMPACT_ATOMS: atom_id res chain seq x y z
N TYR A 1 16.17 23.19 7.10
CA TYR A 1 15.81 21.89 6.49
C TYR A 1 14.59 22.11 5.60
N LYS A 2 14.75 22.20 4.28
CA LYS A 2 13.62 22.37 3.35
C LYS A 2 12.90 21.02 3.25
N GLN A 3 11.79 20.85 3.97
CA GLN A 3 10.84 19.79 3.69
C GLN A 3 10.39 20.01 2.24
N ARG A 4 10.92 19.20 1.31
CA ARG A 4 10.30 19.02 0.02
C ARG A 4 8.97 18.33 0.31
N THR A 5 7.91 19.12 0.45
CA THR A 5 6.55 18.62 0.51
C THR A 5 6.24 18.06 -0.87
N THR A 6 6.71 16.84 -1.15
CA THR A 6 6.29 16.12 -2.35
C THR A 6 4.77 15.99 -2.23
N PRO A 7 4.00 16.60 -3.14
CA PRO A 7 2.55 16.54 -3.07
C PRO A 7 2.12 15.08 -3.14
N VAL A 8 1.29 14.68 -2.17
CA VAL A 8 0.73 13.34 -2.10
C VAL A 8 -0.48 13.30 -3.03
N ILE A 9 -0.51 12.32 -3.92
CA ILE A 9 -1.66 12.05 -4.78
C ILE A 9 -2.19 10.66 -4.41
N HIS A 10 -3.50 10.56 -4.23
CA HIS A 10 -4.14 9.27 -3.99
C HIS A 10 -4.23 8.47 -5.28
N GLY A 11 -4.16 7.16 -5.11
CA GLY A 11 -4.31 6.20 -6.20
C GLY A 11 -4.88 4.89 -5.67
N ARG A 12 -5.35 4.06 -6.59
CA ARG A 12 -5.87 2.73 -6.29
C ARG A 12 -4.99 1.69 -6.96
N VAL A 13 -4.60 0.67 -6.21
CA VAL A 13 -3.94 -0.51 -6.77
C VAL A 13 -4.94 -1.25 -7.65
N THR A 14 -4.66 -1.38 -8.94
CA THR A 14 -5.54 -2.05 -9.90
C THR A 14 -5.12 -3.47 -10.19
N ARG A 15 -3.82 -3.78 -10.03
CA ARG A 15 -3.27 -5.11 -10.29
C ARG A 15 -2.07 -5.36 -9.39
N VAL A 16 -1.96 -6.59 -8.91
CA VAL A 16 -0.74 -7.11 -8.27
C VAL A 16 -0.31 -8.33 -9.07
N SER A 17 0.99 -8.51 -9.28
CA SER A 17 1.52 -9.67 -9.99
C SER A 17 1.15 -10.95 -9.24
N ALA A 18 0.70 -11.95 -9.99
CA ALA A 18 0.42 -13.28 -9.43
C ALA A 18 1.72 -13.97 -8.98
N ASP A 19 2.82 -13.67 -9.67
CA ASP A 19 4.12 -14.25 -9.39
C ASP A 19 4.99 -13.30 -8.57
N ARG A 20 5.79 -13.93 -7.70
CA ARG A 20 6.84 -13.28 -6.92
C ARG A 20 8.10 -13.17 -7.77
N VAL A 21 8.61 -11.95 -7.92
CA VAL A 21 9.86 -11.68 -8.65
C VAL A 21 10.98 -11.51 -7.64
N THR A 22 12.19 -11.94 -7.99
CA THR A 22 13.38 -11.74 -7.15
C THR A 22 14.26 -10.69 -7.78
N ASP A 23 14.71 -9.71 -6.99
CA ASP A 23 15.67 -8.72 -7.46
C ASP A 23 17.05 -9.39 -7.58
N ALA A 24 17.64 -9.36 -8.78
CA ALA A 24 18.95 -9.95 -9.04
C ALA A 24 20.10 -9.28 -8.27
N LYS A 25 19.94 -8.01 -7.85
CA LYS A 25 20.97 -7.25 -7.12
C LYS A 25 20.90 -7.48 -5.62
N THR A 26 19.69 -7.57 -5.06
CA THR A 26 19.49 -7.65 -3.61
C THR A 26 19.09 -9.04 -3.12
N GLY A 27 18.61 -9.90 -4.00
CA GLY A 27 18.11 -11.24 -3.67
C GLY A 27 16.75 -11.24 -2.95
N PHE A 28 16.18 -10.07 -2.66
CA PHE A 28 14.89 -9.98 -1.98
C PHE A 28 13.73 -10.23 -2.94
N PRO A 29 12.74 -11.03 -2.53
CA PRO A 29 11.52 -11.18 -3.31
C PRO A 29 10.63 -9.94 -3.20
N TYR A 30 9.99 -9.57 -4.30
CA TYR A 30 9.01 -8.50 -4.38
C TYR A 30 7.85 -8.87 -5.31
N TYR A 31 6.77 -8.11 -5.23
CA TYR A 31 5.63 -8.20 -6.14
C TYR A 31 5.53 -6.90 -6.94
N VAL A 32 5.10 -7.00 -8.19
CA VAL A 32 4.86 -5.83 -9.04
C VAL A 32 3.40 -5.42 -8.87
N ALA A 33 3.15 -4.14 -8.60
CA ALA A 33 1.79 -3.60 -8.51
C ALA A 33 1.61 -2.46 -9.52
N ASP A 34 0.48 -2.47 -10.23
CA ASP A 34 0.04 -1.34 -11.03
C ASP A 34 -0.92 -0.49 -10.20
N ILE A 35 -0.68 0.82 -10.21
CA ILE A 35 -1.44 1.80 -9.46
C ILE A 35 -2.03 2.80 -10.43
N ALA A 36 -3.36 2.93 -10.43
CA ALA A 36 -4.04 4.00 -11.12
C ALA A 36 -4.11 5.23 -10.22
N VAL A 37 -3.49 6.33 -10.66
CA VAL A 37 -3.55 7.62 -9.99
C VAL A 37 -4.89 8.30 -10.27
N ASP A 38 -5.46 8.98 -9.27
CA ASP A 38 -6.68 9.75 -9.47
C ASP A 38 -6.43 10.94 -10.41
N ARG A 39 -7.15 10.98 -11.54
CA ARG A 39 -7.00 12.03 -12.55
C ARG A 39 -7.50 13.39 -12.05
N GLN A 40 -8.50 13.41 -11.17
CA GLN A 40 -9.05 14.64 -10.62
C GLN A 40 -8.05 15.31 -9.68
N GLU A 41 -7.42 14.52 -8.80
CA GLU A 41 -6.36 15.02 -7.91
C GLU A 41 -5.11 15.44 -8.69
N LEU A 42 -4.75 14.68 -9.73
CA LEU A 42 -3.64 15.05 -10.60
C LEU A 42 -3.91 16.37 -11.35
N ALA A 43 -5.14 16.57 -11.83
CA ALA A 43 -5.54 17.83 -12.47
C ALA A 43 -5.58 19.01 -11.48
N ALA A 44 -5.91 18.75 -10.22
CA ALA A 44 -5.87 19.74 -9.15
C ALA A 44 -4.43 20.09 -8.69
N ALA A 45 -3.43 19.31 -9.14
CA ALA A 45 -2.02 19.52 -8.85
C ALA A 45 -1.22 19.88 -10.12
N PRO A 46 -1.45 21.06 -10.74
CA PRO A 46 -0.84 21.46 -12.01
C PRO A 46 0.70 21.54 -11.98
N GLN A 47 1.30 21.60 -10.78
CA GLN A 47 2.73 21.53 -10.58
C GLN A 47 3.33 20.13 -10.82
N ILE A 48 2.51 19.09 -10.99
CA ILE A 48 2.94 17.70 -11.16
C ILE A 48 2.71 17.27 -12.62
N GLN A 49 3.77 17.34 -13.43
CA GLN A 49 3.75 16.80 -14.79
C GLN A 49 4.35 15.40 -14.79
N LEU A 50 3.52 14.34 -14.81
CA LEU A 50 4.02 12.96 -14.87
C LEU A 50 4.77 12.70 -16.19
N TYR A 51 5.92 12.06 -16.10
CA TYR A 51 6.71 11.61 -17.26
C TYR A 51 7.27 10.20 -17.04
N PRO A 52 7.53 9.43 -18.12
CA PRO A 52 8.11 8.09 -18.00
C PRO A 52 9.48 8.12 -17.31
N GLY A 53 9.69 7.21 -16.36
CA GLY A 53 10.93 7.14 -15.57
C GLY A 53 11.00 8.09 -14.39
N MET A 54 9.95 8.88 -14.13
CA MET A 54 9.85 9.70 -12.91
C MET A 54 9.88 8.78 -11.67
N PRO A 55 10.84 8.96 -10.74
CA PRO A 55 10.85 8.22 -9.50
C PRO A 55 9.70 8.69 -8.60
N ALA A 56 8.98 7.74 -8.02
CA ALA A 56 7.92 8.00 -7.07
C ALA A 56 8.12 7.12 -5.82
N SER A 57 7.67 7.63 -4.67
CA SER A 57 7.52 6.84 -3.46
C SER A 57 6.05 6.55 -3.26
N VAL A 58 5.72 5.28 -3.04
CA VAL A 58 4.34 4.83 -2.87
C VAL A 58 4.21 4.20 -1.48
N MET A 59 3.17 4.60 -0.76
CA MET A 59 2.77 3.95 0.49
C MET A 59 1.43 3.26 0.27
N ILE A 60 1.42 1.93 0.33
CA ILE A 60 0.23 1.11 0.16
C ILE A 60 -0.32 0.77 1.55
N VAL A 61 -1.54 1.21 1.84
CA VAL A 61 -2.26 0.84 3.06
C VAL A 61 -2.98 -0.49 2.79
N THR A 62 -2.54 -1.58 3.43
CA THR A 62 -3.07 -2.93 3.19
C THR A 62 -4.24 -3.31 4.09
N GLU A 63 -4.28 -2.74 5.30
CA GLU A 63 -5.34 -2.97 6.28
C GLU A 63 -5.69 -1.63 6.94
N GLU A 64 -6.97 -1.30 6.96
CA GLU A 64 -7.49 -0.24 7.80
C GLU A 64 -7.71 -0.81 9.20
N ARG A 65 -6.72 -0.70 10.08
CA ARG A 65 -6.90 -1.09 11.48
C ARG A 65 -7.58 0.04 12.23
N THR A 66 -8.77 -0.23 12.77
CA THR A 66 -9.41 0.68 13.72
C THR A 66 -8.84 0.46 15.12
N ALA A 67 -8.90 1.47 15.99
CA ALA A 67 -8.47 1.32 17.39
C ALA A 67 -9.26 0.21 18.12
N LEU A 68 -10.50 -0.02 17.69
CA LEU A 68 -11.37 -1.07 18.19
C LEU A 68 -10.88 -2.48 17.80
N ASP A 69 -10.25 -2.65 16.62
CA ASP A 69 -9.67 -3.92 16.19
C ASP A 69 -8.51 -4.38 17.10
N TYR A 70 -7.75 -3.43 17.66
CA TYR A 70 -6.71 -3.75 18.65
C TYR A 70 -7.27 -4.23 19.99
N ILE A 71 -8.45 -3.72 20.37
CA ILE A 71 -9.09 -4.08 21.64
C ILE A 71 -9.84 -5.42 21.50
N LEU A 72 -10.54 -5.65 20.39
CA LEU A 72 -11.36 -6.85 20.20
C LEU A 72 -10.61 -8.02 19.53
N GLY A 73 -9.50 -7.78 18.84
CA GLY A 73 -8.69 -8.82 18.18
C GLY A 73 -8.32 -10.02 19.07
N PRO A 74 -7.90 -9.83 20.34
CA PRO A 74 -7.61 -10.94 21.25
C PRO A 74 -8.85 -11.80 21.57
N LEU A 75 -10.02 -11.16 21.74
CA LEU A 75 -11.25 -11.85 22.11
C LEU A 75 -11.71 -12.80 20.99
N VAL A 76 -11.72 -12.32 19.74
CA VAL A 76 -12.09 -13.13 18.56
C VAL A 76 -11.14 -14.31 18.39
N THR A 77 -9.84 -14.10 18.60
CA THR A 77 -8.82 -15.17 18.48
C THR A 77 -8.99 -16.24 19.57
N SER A 78 -9.35 -15.83 20.80
CA SER A 78 -9.63 -16.76 21.90
C SER A 78 -10.86 -17.63 21.66
N PHE A 79 -11.95 -17.08 21.09
CA PHE A 79 -13.13 -17.88 20.74
C PHE A 79 -12.83 -18.88 19.62
N HIS A 80 -12.08 -18.51 18.58
CA HIS A 80 -11.71 -19.46 17.51
C HIS A 80 -10.79 -20.60 17.97
N THR A 81 -9.92 -20.35 18.95
CA THR A 81 -8.99 -21.37 19.48
C THR A 81 -9.72 -22.34 20.43
N ALA A 82 -10.65 -21.86 21.26
CA ALA A 82 -11.40 -22.68 22.21
C ALA A 82 -12.31 -23.73 21.56
N PHE A 83 -12.77 -23.48 20.32
CA PHE A 83 -13.61 -24.43 19.56
C PHE A 83 -12.81 -25.47 18.76
N ARG A 84 -11.47 -25.41 18.75
CA ARG A 84 -10.61 -26.40 18.07
C ARG A 84 -9.96 -27.43 19.01
N GLN A 85 -10.28 -27.39 20.30
CA GLN A 85 -9.95 -28.45 21.25
C GLN A 85 -11.22 -29.18 21.70
N LYS A 86 -11.69 -30.10 20.86
CA LYS A 86 -12.32 -31.37 21.26
C LYS A 86 -12.00 -32.41 20.19
#